data_AF-A0A9D4YPP3-F1
#
_entry.id   AF-A0A9D4YPP3-F1
#
_cell.length_a   1.000
_cell.length_b   1.000
_cell.length_c   1.000
_cell.angle_alpha   90.00
_cell.angle_beta   90.00
_cell.angle_gamma   90.00
#
_symmetry.space_group_name_H-M   'P 1'
#
loop_
_entity.id
_entity.type
_entity.pdbx_description
1 polymer ?
#
loop_
_entity_poly.entity_id
_entity_poly.type
_entity_poly.pdbx_seq_one_letter_code
_entity_poly.pdbx_strand_id
1 'polypeptide(L)'
;IFFLILFCFLFSYGASTHKIISLPDQPPVNFSQYSGYITVDVNHQRNLYSYFVEAEVDPSSKPVILWLHGGPGCSAVGEAAFTQHGSFLISPKGLVKNPFSWNREANMIYLDSPTRVGFSYSANTSDYIFLNDEFAARDHLVFLQHWF
;
A
#
# COMPACT_ATOMS: atom_id res chain seq x y z
N ILE A 1 39.45 1.70 -5.59
CA ILE A 1 38.05 2.15 -5.54
C ILE A 1 37.26 1.24 -6.45
N PHE A 2 36.64 0.21 -5.89
CA PHE A 2 35.82 -0.76 -6.61
C PHE A 2 34.36 -0.35 -6.38
N PHE A 3 33.71 0.18 -7.41
CA PHE A 3 32.27 0.43 -7.38
C PHE A 3 31.58 -0.92 -7.58
N LEU A 4 31.05 -1.48 -6.50
CA LEU A 4 30.14 -2.62 -6.58
C LEU A 4 28.78 -2.08 -7.02
N ILE A 5 28.49 -2.15 -8.33
CA ILE A 5 27.16 -1.89 -8.85
C ILE A 5 26.29 -3.09 -8.46
N LEU A 6 25.55 -2.93 -7.36
CA LEU A 6 24.51 -3.87 -6.96
C LEU A 6 23.32 -3.67 -7.92
N PHE A 7 23.33 -4.36 -9.06
CA PHE A 7 22.12 -4.59 -9.83
C PHE A 7 21.25 -5.55 -9.01
N CYS A 8 20.42 -5.00 -8.13
CA CYS A 8 19.37 -5.76 -7.47
C CYS A 8 18.34 -6.10 -8.54
N PHE A 9 18.51 -7.25 -9.20
CA PHE A 9 17.39 -7.89 -9.88
C PHE A 9 16.40 -8.30 -8.78
N LEU A 10 15.41 -7.45 -8.53
CA LEU A 10 14.23 -7.76 -7.73
C LEU A 10 13.40 -8.84 -8.46
N PHE A 11 13.90 -10.07 -8.53
CA PHE A 11 13.04 -11.22 -8.79
C PHE A 11 12.32 -11.54 -7.48
N SER A 12 11.24 -10.80 -7.24
CA SER A 12 10.29 -11.09 -6.17
C SER A 12 9.58 -12.41 -6.50
N TYR A 13 9.95 -13.46 -5.78
CA TYR A 13 9.28 -14.77 -5.85
C TYR A 13 7.83 -14.75 -5.28
N GLY A 14 7.31 -13.56 -4.94
CA GLY A 14 5.95 -13.33 -4.43
C GLY A 14 5.13 -12.27 -5.21
N ALA A 15 5.69 -11.62 -6.24
CA ALA A 15 4.99 -10.55 -6.96
C ALA A 15 3.70 -11.03 -7.65
N SER A 16 3.61 -12.33 -7.99
CA SER A 16 2.44 -12.88 -8.69
C SER A 16 1.20 -13.07 -7.80
N THR A 17 1.35 -13.31 -6.49
CA THR A 17 0.20 -13.68 -5.63
C THR A 17 -0.63 -12.49 -5.20
N HIS A 18 -0.04 -11.30 -5.20
CA HIS A 18 -0.68 -10.05 -4.78
C HIS A 18 -1.15 -9.19 -5.95
N LYS A 19 -0.92 -9.61 -7.20
CA LYS A 19 -1.28 -8.84 -8.38
C LYS A 19 -2.80 -8.82 -8.56
N ILE A 20 -3.36 -7.62 -8.64
CA ILE A 20 -4.76 -7.40 -8.97
C ILE A 20 -4.90 -7.43 -10.50
N ILE A 21 -5.66 -8.40 -11.02
CA ILE A 21 -5.95 -8.50 -12.46
C ILE A 21 -6.91 -7.38 -12.88
N SER A 22 -7.99 -7.22 -12.10
CA SER A 22 -8.94 -6.13 -12.25
C SER A 22 -9.74 -5.93 -10.98
N LEU A 23 -10.01 -4.69 -10.60
CA LEU A 23 -11.05 -4.38 -9.63
C LEU A 23 -12.44 -4.48 -10.28
N PRO A 24 -13.50 -4.76 -9.50
CA PRO A 24 -14.88 -4.67 -9.98
C PRO A 24 -15.17 -3.27 -10.54
N ASP A 25 -15.82 -3.23 -11.71
CA ASP A 25 -16.24 -1.99 -12.38
C ASP A 25 -15.12 -0.96 -12.61
N GLN A 26 -13.85 -1.39 -12.68
CA GLN A 26 -12.76 -0.49 -13.06
C GLN A 26 -12.73 -0.25 -14.57
N PRO A 27 -12.40 0.97 -15.01
CA PRO A 27 -12.08 1.21 -16.40
C PRO A 27 -10.76 0.53 -16.79
N PRO A 28 -10.52 0.28 -18.09
CA PRO A 28 -9.23 -0.23 -18.56
C PRO A 28 -8.06 0.67 -18.12
N VAL A 29 -6.99 0.04 -17.65
CA VAL A 29 -5.76 0.72 -17.22
C VAL A 29 -4.53 -0.01 -17.77
N ASN A 30 -3.41 0.71 -17.84
CA ASN A 30 -2.13 0.24 -18.37
C ASN A 30 -1.03 0.17 -17.30
N PHE A 31 -1.37 0.33 -16.02
CA PHE A 31 -0.47 0.19 -14.87
C PHE A 31 -0.84 -1.05 -14.05
N SER A 32 0.14 -1.63 -13.35
CA SER A 32 -0.12 -2.75 -12.46
C SER A 32 -0.60 -2.27 -11.09
N GLN A 33 -1.39 -3.11 -10.45
CA GLN A 33 -1.90 -2.90 -9.11
C GLN A 33 -1.65 -4.15 -8.28
N TYR A 34 -1.39 -3.97 -7.00
CA TYR A 34 -1.13 -5.05 -6.06
C TYR A 34 -1.82 -4.77 -4.73
N SER A 35 -2.29 -5.80 -4.05
CA SER A 35 -2.72 -5.66 -2.67
C SER A 35 -2.45 -6.93 -1.87
N GLY A 36 -2.25 -6.75 -0.58
CA GLY A 36 -1.93 -7.85 0.31
C GLY A 36 -1.52 -7.39 1.69
N TYR A 37 -1.23 -8.38 2.51
CA TYR A 37 -0.84 -8.20 3.90
C TYR A 37 0.67 -8.38 4.04
N ILE A 38 1.26 -7.55 4.90
CA ILE A 38 2.60 -7.79 5.44
C ILE A 38 2.48 -7.99 6.94
N THR A 39 3.00 -9.12 7.42
CA THR A 39 3.08 -9.42 8.85
C THR A 39 4.18 -8.57 9.47
N VAL A 40 3.82 -7.71 10.43
CA VAL A 40 4.73 -6.83 11.18
C VAL A 40 5.04 -7.38 12.58
N ASP A 41 4.25 -8.36 13.05
CA ASP A 41 4.50 -9.13 14.26
C ASP A 41 3.96 -10.54 14.11
N VAL A 42 4.87 -11.51 14.08
CA VAL A 42 4.53 -12.92 13.88
C VAL A 42 3.83 -13.50 15.11
N ASN A 43 4.21 -13.07 16.32
CA ASN A 43 3.69 -13.63 17.56
C ASN A 43 2.24 -13.20 17.78
N HIS A 44 1.93 -11.93 17.51
CA HIS A 44 0.58 -11.40 17.63
C HIS A 44 -0.24 -11.59 16.33
N GLN A 45 0.38 -12.12 15.28
CA GLN A 45 -0.17 -12.20 13.92
C GLN A 45 -0.75 -10.86 13.48
N ARG A 46 0.05 -9.81 13.69
CA ARG A 46 -0.30 -8.44 13.32
C ARG A 46 0.09 -8.20 11.87
N ASN A 47 -0.91 -7.88 11.06
CA ASN A 47 -0.81 -7.79 9.62
C ASN A 47 -1.31 -6.42 9.16
N LEU A 48 -0.47 -5.68 8.45
CA LEU A 48 -0.86 -4.42 7.81
C LEU A 48 -1.22 -4.67 6.35
N TYR A 49 -2.37 -4.17 5.93
CA TYR A 49 -2.86 -4.23 4.57
C TYR A 49 -2.35 -3.05 3.76
N SER A 50 -1.87 -3.33 2.55
CA SER A 50 -1.46 -2.32 1.60
C SER A 50 -2.12 -2.50 0.24
N TYR A 51 -2.36 -1.37 -0.42
CA TYR A 51 -2.72 -1.29 -1.82
C TYR A 51 -1.64 -0.49 -2.54
N PHE A 52 -0.95 -1.13 -3.49
CA PHE A 52 0.15 -0.55 -4.25
C PHE A 52 -0.28 -0.37 -5.71
N VAL A 53 -0.01 0.80 -6.27
CA VAL A 53 -0.30 1.13 -7.67
C VAL A 53 0.95 1.67 -8.32
N GLU A 54 1.37 1.05 -9.42
CA GLU A 54 2.51 1.51 -10.21
C GLU A 54 2.20 2.85 -10.88
N ALA A 55 3.27 3.58 -11.23
CA ALA A 55 3.14 4.77 -12.03
C ALA A 55 2.52 4.47 -13.40
N GLU A 56 1.73 5.38 -13.98
CA GLU A 56 1.10 5.14 -15.29
C GLU A 56 2.10 5.01 -16.44
N VAL A 57 3.28 5.65 -16.30
CA VAL A 57 4.33 5.70 -17.33
C VAL A 57 5.69 5.42 -16.70
N ASP A 58 6.40 4.47 -17.28
CA ASP A 58 7.74 4.02 -16.85
C ASP A 58 7.89 3.88 -15.32
N PRO A 59 7.15 2.94 -14.68
CA PRO A 59 7.18 2.73 -13.24
C PRO A 59 8.60 2.59 -12.66
N SER A 60 9.49 1.97 -13.43
CA SER A 60 10.86 1.68 -13.02
C SER A 60 11.73 2.92 -12.79
N SER A 61 11.38 4.03 -13.46
CA SER A 61 12.09 5.31 -13.35
C SER A 61 11.49 6.24 -12.28
N LYS A 62 10.31 5.91 -11.76
CA LYS A 62 9.51 6.80 -10.91
C LYS A 62 9.74 6.52 -9.42
N PRO A 63 9.63 7.54 -8.55
CA PRO A 63 9.81 7.35 -7.11
C PRO A 63 8.70 6.46 -6.52
N VAL A 64 8.99 5.83 -5.38
CA VAL A 64 7.99 5.14 -4.56
C VAL A 64 7.57 6.08 -3.43
N ILE A 65 6.27 6.31 -3.28
CA ILE A 65 5.68 7.15 -2.23
C ILE A 65 4.80 6.28 -1.33
N LEU A 66 5.15 6.21 -0.05
CA LEU A 66 4.26 5.71 0.99
C LEU A 66 3.30 6.84 1.40
N TRP A 67 2.00 6.58 1.30
CA TRP A 67 0.96 7.46 1.79
C TRP A 67 0.26 6.86 3.02
N LEU A 68 0.24 7.65 4.09
CA LEU A 68 -0.46 7.34 5.34
C LEU A 68 -1.61 8.33 5.50
N HIS A 69 -2.77 7.81 5.91
CA HIS A 69 -3.89 8.66 6.29
C HIS A 69 -4.00 8.74 7.82
N GLY A 70 -4.53 9.86 8.30
CA GLY A 70 -4.50 10.24 9.71
C GLY A 70 -5.72 9.78 10.51
N GLY A 71 -6.26 10.69 11.32
CA GLY A 71 -7.38 10.44 12.22
C GLY A 71 -6.97 10.73 13.67
N PRO A 72 -6.32 9.78 14.38
CA PRO A 72 -5.84 8.46 13.95
C PRO A 72 -6.96 7.44 13.70
N GLY A 73 -6.71 6.45 12.85
CA GLY A 73 -7.63 5.32 12.64
C GLY A 73 -8.35 5.30 11.28
N CYS A 74 -8.09 6.29 10.42
CA CYS A 74 -8.72 6.37 9.10
C CYS A 74 -7.92 5.59 8.04
N SER A 75 -8.62 4.92 7.12
CA SER A 75 -8.00 4.07 6.10
C SER A 75 -7.37 4.89 4.99
N ALA A 76 -6.09 4.65 4.72
CA ALA A 76 -5.40 5.25 3.57
C ALA A 76 -5.92 4.66 2.25
N VAL A 77 -6.29 3.37 2.25
CA VAL A 77 -6.89 2.74 1.08
C VAL A 77 -8.25 3.37 0.80
N GLY A 78 -9.15 3.37 1.78
CA GLY A 78 -10.50 3.89 1.63
C GLY A 78 -10.54 5.37 1.29
N GLU A 79 -9.86 6.22 2.08
CA GLU A 79 -9.96 7.67 1.91
C GLU A 79 -8.99 8.19 0.85
N ALA A 80 -7.69 7.90 0.96
CA ALA A 80 -6.72 8.49 0.03
C ALA A 80 -6.75 7.84 -1.36
N ALA A 81 -6.73 6.51 -1.43
CA ALA A 81 -6.62 5.81 -2.71
C ALA A 81 -7.89 5.87 -3.55
N PHE A 82 -9.07 5.90 -2.92
CA PHE A 82 -10.36 5.82 -3.64
C PHE A 82 -11.24 7.09 -3.56
N THR A 83 -10.87 8.09 -2.74
CA THR A 83 -11.64 9.35 -2.67
C THR A 83 -10.82 10.63 -2.86
N GLN A 84 -9.50 10.55 -2.83
CA GLN A 84 -8.62 11.72 -2.97
C GLN A 84 -7.75 11.65 -4.23
N HIS A 85 -6.56 11.05 -4.12
CA HIS A 85 -5.50 11.18 -5.14
C HIS A 85 -5.02 9.84 -5.70
N GLY A 86 -5.61 8.72 -5.31
CA GLY A 86 -5.37 7.46 -6.01
C GLY A 86 -6.00 7.41 -7.40
N SER A 87 -5.71 6.31 -8.09
CA SER A 87 -5.93 6.18 -9.54
C SER A 87 -7.41 6.15 -9.94
N PHE A 88 -8.27 5.85 -8.98
CA PHE A 88 -9.71 5.75 -9.18
C PHE A 88 -10.46 6.59 -8.16
N LEU A 89 -11.62 7.10 -8.57
CA LEU A 89 -12.63 7.67 -7.68
C LEU A 89 -13.85 6.76 -7.69
N ILE A 90 -14.52 6.67 -6.55
CA ILE A 90 -15.80 5.94 -6.43
C ILE A 90 -16.93 6.77 -7.04
N SER A 91 -17.75 6.13 -7.88
CA SER A 91 -19.00 6.67 -8.41
C SER A 91 -20.16 5.72 -8.15
N PRO A 92 -21.43 6.17 -8.30
CA PRO A 92 -22.60 5.29 -8.16
C PRO A 92 -22.62 4.09 -9.14
N LYS A 93 -21.82 4.13 -10.22
CA LYS A 93 -21.75 3.10 -11.26
C LYS A 93 -20.46 2.27 -11.20
N GLY A 94 -19.67 2.39 -10.13
CA GLY A 94 -18.36 1.75 -10.01
C GLY A 94 -17.21 2.75 -10.02
N LEU A 95 -16.03 2.31 -10.42
CA LEU A 95 -14.82 3.13 -10.38
C LEU A 95 -14.69 3.99 -11.65
N VAL A 96 -14.19 5.21 -11.50
CA VAL A 96 -13.82 6.09 -12.62
C VAL A 96 -12.37 6.52 -12.48
N LYS A 97 -11.64 6.68 -13.58
CA LYS A 97 -10.25 7.16 -13.52
C LYS A 97 -10.20 8.55 -12.89
N ASN A 98 -9.25 8.76 -11.98
CA ASN A 98 -8.94 10.07 -11.43
C ASN A 98 -7.97 10.81 -12.37
N PRO A 99 -8.39 11.89 -13.07
CA PRO A 99 -7.50 12.62 -13.97
C PRO A 99 -6.34 13.31 -13.24
N PHE A 100 -6.43 13.49 -11.91
CA PHE A 100 -5.40 14.13 -11.09
C PHE A 100 -4.70 13.14 -10.15
N SER A 101 -4.70 11.85 -10.48
CA SER A 101 -4.04 10.86 -9.64
C SER A 101 -2.54 11.10 -9.50
N TRP A 102 -2.02 10.87 -8.31
CA TRP A 102 -0.59 10.94 -8.03
C TRP A 102 0.21 9.82 -8.69
N ASN A 103 -0.44 8.69 -9.04
CA ASN A 103 0.27 7.63 -9.76
C ASN A 103 0.64 8.02 -11.21
N ARG A 104 0.28 9.22 -11.66
CA ARG A 104 0.84 9.80 -12.89
C ARG A 104 2.33 10.11 -12.77
N GLU A 105 2.82 10.35 -11.55
CA GLU A 105 4.20 10.77 -11.30
C GLU A 105 4.98 9.89 -10.31
N ALA A 106 4.34 8.92 -9.68
CA ALA A 106 4.97 8.06 -8.68
C ALA A 106 4.34 6.66 -8.62
N ASN A 107 5.08 5.71 -8.06
CA ASN A 107 4.54 4.45 -7.58
C ASN A 107 3.97 4.68 -6.18
N MET A 108 2.69 4.39 -5.96
CA MET A 108 1.96 4.77 -4.74
C MET A 108 1.69 3.56 -3.86
N ILE A 109 2.16 3.56 -2.61
CA ILE A 109 1.77 2.60 -1.56
C ILE A 109 0.78 3.29 -0.63
N TYR A 110 -0.45 2.77 -0.56
CA TYR A 110 -1.45 3.18 0.44
C TYR A 110 -1.47 2.14 1.55
N LEU A 111 -1.15 2.55 2.78
CA LEU A 111 -1.03 1.64 3.92
C LEU A 111 -2.12 1.93 4.96
N ASP A 112 -2.94 0.92 5.24
CA ASP A 112 -3.88 0.99 6.36
C ASP A 112 -3.13 0.75 7.67
N SER A 113 -3.07 1.77 8.52
CA SER A 113 -2.29 1.72 9.76
C SER A 113 -2.82 2.71 10.80
N PRO A 114 -2.71 2.42 12.11
CA PRO A 114 -2.17 1.20 12.74
C PRO A 114 -3.05 -0.05 12.52
N THR A 115 -2.68 -1.18 13.14
CA THR A 115 -3.58 -2.35 13.17
C THR A 115 -4.99 -1.94 13.67
N ARG A 116 -6.05 -2.60 13.16
CA ARG A 116 -7.48 -2.24 13.28
C ARG A 116 -8.00 -1.25 12.22
N VAL A 117 -7.12 -0.55 11.51
CA VAL A 117 -7.54 0.40 10.46
C VAL A 117 -7.84 -0.34 9.16
N GLY A 118 -8.99 -0.03 8.54
CA GLY A 118 -9.38 -0.59 7.25
C GLY A 118 -9.34 -2.13 7.26
N PHE A 119 -8.47 -2.70 6.44
CA PHE A 119 -8.29 -4.15 6.38
C PHE A 119 -7.18 -4.69 7.31
N SER A 120 -6.36 -3.82 7.90
CA SER A 120 -5.27 -4.23 8.81
C SER A 120 -5.80 -4.79 10.13
N TYR A 121 -5.19 -5.87 10.60
CA TYR A 121 -5.67 -6.60 11.79
C TYR A 121 -4.54 -7.19 12.64
N SER A 122 -4.88 -7.59 13.86
CA SER A 122 -4.08 -8.39 14.78
C SER A 122 -4.95 -9.53 15.33
N ALA A 123 -4.38 -10.72 15.46
CA ALA A 123 -5.07 -11.82 16.14
C ALA A 123 -5.07 -11.60 17.67
N ASN A 124 -4.12 -10.82 18.20
CA ASN A 124 -4.08 -10.45 19.60
C ASN A 124 -4.87 -9.14 19.84
N THR A 125 -6.02 -9.25 20.50
CA THR A 125 -6.88 -8.09 20.77
C THR A 125 -6.28 -7.08 21.73
N SER A 126 -5.23 -7.43 22.50
CA SER A 126 -4.53 -6.46 23.34
C SER A 126 -3.83 -5.37 22.55
N ASP A 127 -3.46 -5.66 21.29
CA ASP A 127 -2.84 -4.66 20.39
C ASP A 127 -3.77 -3.48 20.11
N TYR A 128 -5.08 -3.65 20.30
CA TYR A 128 -6.06 -2.59 20.07
C TYR A 128 -6.26 -1.65 21.27
N ILE A 129 -5.64 -1.96 22.41
CA ILE A 129 -5.85 -1.22 23.67
C ILE A 129 -4.81 -0.09 23.81
N PHE A 130 -3.56 -0.34 23.39
CA PHE A 130 -2.42 0.56 23.61
C PHE A 130 -1.77 0.98 22.29
N LEU A 131 -2.56 1.61 21.42
CA LEU A 131 -2.06 2.21 20.19
C LEU A 131 -1.51 3.61 20.48
N ASN A 132 -0.23 3.82 20.20
CA ASN A 132 0.44 5.12 20.30
C ASN A 132 1.41 5.32 19.11
N ASP A 133 2.02 6.50 19.04
CA ASP A 133 2.88 6.89 17.92
C ASP A 133 4.12 5.98 17.78
N GLU A 134 4.72 5.56 18.91
CA GLU A 134 5.87 4.65 18.90
C GLU A 134 5.49 3.27 18.35
N PHE A 135 4.32 2.75 18.74
CA PHE A 135 3.78 1.49 18.24
C PHE A 135 3.58 1.55 16.73
N ALA A 136 2.90 2.59 16.23
CA ALA A 136 2.64 2.76 14.81
C ALA A 136 3.94 2.93 14.01
N ALA A 137 4.87 3.76 14.48
CA ALA A 137 6.14 4.01 13.81
C ALA A 137 7.02 2.74 13.73
N ARG A 138 7.03 1.91 14.80
CA ARG A 138 7.73 0.62 14.79
C ARG A 138 7.15 -0.32 13.75
N ASP A 139 5.82 -0.44 13.70
CA ASP A 139 5.15 -1.29 12.72
C ASP A 139 5.35 -0.77 11.28
N HIS A 140 5.37 0.55 11.05
CA HIS A 140 5.70 1.14 9.75
C HIS A 140 7.12 0.80 9.29
N LEU A 141 8.09 0.83 10.22
CA LEU A 141 9.47 0.45 9.91
C LEU A 141 9.56 -1.01 9.49
N VAL A 142 8.95 -1.93 10.26
CA VAL A 142 8.94 -3.36 9.92
C VAL A 142 8.20 -3.62 8.61
N PHE A 143 7.08 -2.94 8.37
CA PHE A 143 6.37 -3.00 7.11
C PHE A 143 7.29 -2.65 5.93
N LEU A 144 7.99 -1.52 6.00
CA LEU A 144 8.89 -1.10 4.92
C LEU A 144 10.06 -2.05 4.72
N GLN A 145 10.62 -2.62 5.80
CA GLN A 145 11.69 -3.61 5.73
C GLN A 145 11.26 -4.92 5.03
N HIS A 146 10.00 -5.31 5.16
CA HIS A 146 9.46 -6.50 4.51
C HIS A 146 8.90 -6.21 3.10
N TRP A 147 8.55 -4.97 2.81
CA TRP A 147 8.00 -4.57 1.51
C TRP A 147 9.08 -4.48 0.42
N PHE A 148 10.28 -3.96 0.75
CA PHE A 148 11.44 -3.87 -0.15
C PHE A 148 12.26 -5.16 -0.18
#